data_AF-A0A099JWF9-F1
#
_entry.id   AF-A0A099JWF9-F1
#
_cell.length_a   1.000
_cell.length_b   1.000
_cell.length_c   1.000
_cell.angle_alpha   90.00
_cell.angle_beta   90.00
_cell.angle_gamma   90.00
#
_symmetry.space_group_name_H-M   'P 1'
#
loop_
_entity.id
_entity.type
_entity.pdbx_description
1 polymer ?
#
loop_
_entity_poly.entity_id
_entity_poly.type
_entity_poly.pdbx_seq_one_letter_code
_entity_poly.pdbx_strand_id
1 'polypeptide(L)'
;MTDATQACEVETDPFIELGDEGQSLSMQTDGEESPGADVADVVCVLGELEIPDSVLTRISSTRALDGRQTATWSDYSASWGYHPDNGLDIVIELSAP
;
A
#
# COMPACT_ATOMS: atom_id res chain seq x y z
N MET A 1 -5.83 -0.24 10.68
CA MET A 1 -4.77 0.42 9.89
C MET A 1 -4.03 1.48 10.70
N THR A 2 -4.71 2.22 11.58
CA THR A 2 -4.07 3.17 12.52
C THR A 2 -2.90 2.58 13.31
N ASP A 3 -3.09 1.41 13.92
CA ASP A 3 -2.04 0.77 14.71
C ASP A 3 -0.80 0.44 13.86
N ALA A 4 -1.00 -0.01 12.62
CA ALA A 4 0.09 -0.31 11.68
C ALA A 4 0.89 0.95 11.30
N THR A 5 0.20 2.05 10.99
CA THR A 5 0.86 3.32 10.67
C THR A 5 1.61 3.91 11.87
N GLN A 6 1.10 3.71 13.09
CA GLN A 6 1.77 4.12 14.33
C GLN A 6 3.00 3.25 14.62
N ALA A 7 2.89 1.93 14.46
CA ALA A 7 4.00 1.00 14.69
C ALA A 7 5.19 1.27 13.76
N CYS A 8 4.91 1.71 12.53
CA CYS A 8 5.91 2.08 11.54
C CYS A 8 6.34 3.56 11.61
N GLU A 9 5.76 4.37 12.50
CA GLU A 9 6.08 5.80 12.69
C GLU A 9 5.87 6.67 11.42
N VAL A 10 4.89 6.32 10.60
CA VAL A 10 4.63 6.95 9.27
C VAL A 10 3.46 7.94 9.27
N GLU A 11 2.90 8.27 10.43
CA GLU A 11 1.67 9.09 10.55
C GLU A 11 1.80 10.50 9.96
N THR A 12 3.02 10.98 9.79
CA THR A 12 3.32 12.31 9.22
C THR A 12 3.79 12.26 7.77
N ASP A 13 3.92 11.06 7.17
CA ASP A 13 4.29 10.92 5.76
C ASP A 13 3.10 11.29 4.87
N PRO A 14 3.24 12.29 3.98
CA PRO A 14 2.12 12.76 3.15
C PRO A 14 1.70 11.77 2.05
N PHE A 15 2.44 10.69 1.84
CA PHE A 15 2.15 9.65 0.85
C PHE A 15 1.65 8.36 1.49
N ILE A 16 1.45 8.33 2.82
CA ILE A 16 0.82 7.25 3.56
C ILE A 16 -0.39 7.83 4.32
N GLU A 17 -1.57 7.71 3.73
CA GLU A 17 -2.76 8.41 4.18
C GLU A 17 -3.83 7.45 4.69
N LEU A 18 -4.22 7.62 5.96
CA LEU A 18 -5.41 6.97 6.51
C LEU A 18 -6.68 7.70 6.04
N GLY A 19 -7.59 6.95 5.45
CA GLY A 19 -8.91 7.41 5.04
C GLY A 19 -10.03 6.75 5.86
N ASP A 20 -11.26 7.21 5.65
CA ASP A 20 -12.49 6.60 6.16
C ASP A 20 -12.46 6.27 7.67
N GLU A 21 -11.99 7.23 8.47
CA GLU A 21 -11.85 7.07 9.93
C GLU A 21 -10.95 5.87 10.33
N GLY A 22 -9.93 5.59 9.50
CA GLY A 22 -8.95 4.51 9.70
C GLY A 22 -9.34 3.17 9.07
N GLN A 23 -10.41 3.15 8.26
CA GLN A 23 -10.91 1.96 7.55
C GLN A 23 -10.33 1.80 6.15
N SER A 24 -9.65 2.83 5.63
CA SER A 24 -8.87 2.75 4.41
C SER A 24 -7.48 3.33 4.60
N LEU A 25 -6.55 2.90 3.76
CA LEU A 25 -5.16 3.32 3.73
C LEU A 25 -4.72 3.43 2.27
N SER A 26 -4.25 4.61 1.88
CA SER A 26 -3.62 4.88 0.60
C SER A 26 -2.12 5.03 0.80
N MET A 27 -1.30 4.38 -0.03
CA MET A 27 0.16 4.51 0.00
C MET A 27 0.70 4.66 -1.41
N GLN A 28 1.63 5.61 -1.59
CA GLN A 28 2.35 5.84 -2.84
C GLN A 28 3.85 5.81 -2.59
N THR A 29 4.62 5.06 -3.38
CA THR A 29 6.09 5.08 -3.31
C THR A 29 6.69 6.08 -4.29
N ASP A 30 7.94 6.48 -4.08
CA ASP A 30 8.69 7.25 -5.07
C ASP A 30 8.67 6.58 -6.47
N GLY A 31 8.62 7.43 -7.50
CA GLY A 31 8.84 7.09 -8.90
C GLY A 31 9.98 7.92 -9.51
N GLU A 32 10.26 7.71 -10.79
CA GLU A 32 11.31 8.46 -11.51
C GLU A 32 10.98 9.95 -11.64
N GLU A 33 9.70 10.31 -11.68
CA GLU A 33 9.22 11.68 -11.94
C GLU A 33 8.31 12.22 -10.83
N SER A 34 7.91 11.39 -9.87
CA SER A 34 7.00 11.77 -8.77
C SER A 34 7.58 11.40 -7.40
N PRO A 35 7.48 12.30 -6.40
CA PRO A 35 7.84 11.96 -5.04
C PRO A 35 6.82 10.99 -4.43
N GLY A 36 7.25 10.20 -3.46
CA GLY A 36 6.44 9.27 -2.68
C GLY A 36 7.12 8.85 -1.38
N ALA A 37 6.49 7.93 -0.65
CA ALA A 37 7.04 7.37 0.58
C ALA A 37 8.25 6.46 0.31
N ASP A 38 9.09 6.28 1.34
CA ASP A 38 10.14 5.27 1.32
C ASP A 38 9.53 3.87 1.20
N VAL A 39 10.11 3.04 0.34
CA VAL A 39 9.65 1.66 0.13
C VAL A 39 9.70 0.84 1.43
N ALA A 40 10.67 1.09 2.31
CA ALA A 40 10.79 0.42 3.59
C ALA A 40 9.60 0.72 4.52
N ASP A 41 9.09 1.95 4.49
CA ASP A 41 7.94 2.38 5.28
C ASP A 41 6.66 1.73 4.78
N VAL A 42 6.45 1.70 3.46
CA VAL A 42 5.33 0.97 2.85
C VAL A 42 5.41 -0.53 3.17
N VAL A 43 6.58 -1.14 3.08
CA VAL A 43 6.78 -2.56 3.41
C VAL A 43 6.54 -2.82 4.91
N CYS A 44 6.95 -1.91 5.80
CA CYS A 44 6.66 -2.01 7.22
C CYS A 44 5.14 -2.06 7.46
N VAL A 45 4.39 -1.11 6.90
CA VAL A 45 2.94 -1.04 7.08
C VAL A 45 2.25 -2.28 6.51
N LEU A 46 2.63 -2.72 5.31
CA LEU A 46 2.10 -3.97 4.74
C LEU A 46 2.40 -5.19 5.62
N GLY A 47 3.57 -5.22 6.28
CA GLY A 47 3.96 -6.26 7.23
C GLY A 47 3.09 -6.26 8.49
N GLU A 48 2.82 -5.09 9.07
CA GLU A 48 1.92 -4.93 10.22
C GLU A 48 0.45 -5.29 9.87
N LEU A 49 0.08 -5.17 8.60
CA LEU A 49 -1.21 -5.65 8.06
C LEU A 49 -1.18 -7.13 7.67
N GLU A 50 -0.14 -7.87 8.05
CA GLU A 50 0.03 -9.31 7.84
C GLU A 50 -0.12 -9.74 6.37
N ILE A 51 0.42 -8.94 5.44
CA ILE A 51 0.36 -9.26 4.02
C ILE A 51 0.95 -10.66 3.73
N PRO A 52 0.25 -11.52 2.96
CA PRO A 52 0.83 -12.80 2.55
C PRO A 52 1.99 -12.61 1.57
N ASP A 53 3.03 -13.44 1.66
CA ASP A 53 4.17 -13.44 0.72
C ASP A 53 3.74 -13.48 -0.75
N SER A 54 2.64 -14.19 -1.05
CA SER A 54 2.09 -14.29 -2.41
C SER A 54 1.45 -12.99 -2.90
N VAL A 55 0.91 -12.16 -2.02
CA VAL A 55 0.39 -10.83 -2.36
C VAL A 55 1.56 -9.87 -2.53
N LEU A 56 2.52 -9.87 -1.60
CA LEU A 56 3.72 -9.05 -1.69
C LEU A 56 4.52 -9.34 -2.97
N THR A 57 4.72 -10.61 -3.32
CA THR A 57 5.36 -11.02 -4.58
C THR A 57 4.61 -10.48 -5.81
N ARG A 58 3.27 -10.50 -5.78
CA ARG A 58 2.46 -9.94 -6.87
C ARG A 58 2.67 -8.43 -6.99
N ILE A 59 2.63 -7.70 -5.88
CA ILE A 59 2.94 -6.26 -5.84
C ILE A 59 4.32 -6.00 -6.46
N SER A 60 5.37 -6.65 -5.96
CA SER A 60 6.75 -6.46 -6.45
C SER A 60 6.96 -6.84 -7.92
N SER A 61 6.12 -7.73 -8.47
CA SER A 61 6.21 -8.16 -9.88
C SER A 61 5.33 -7.37 -10.84
N THR A 62 4.50 -6.45 -10.33
CA THR A 62 3.53 -5.69 -11.13
C THR A 62 4.25 -4.69 -12.02
N ARG A 63 3.93 -4.69 -13.31
CA ARG A 63 4.46 -3.75 -14.30
C ARG A 63 3.37 -2.76 -14.71
N ALA A 64 3.78 -1.63 -15.29
CA ALA A 64 2.85 -0.62 -15.81
C ALA A 64 1.80 -1.18 -16.78
N LEU A 65 2.20 -2.14 -17.62
CA LEU A 65 1.33 -2.76 -18.61
C LEU A 65 0.30 -3.74 -18.03
N ASP A 66 0.49 -4.18 -16.78
CA ASP A 66 -0.42 -5.14 -16.15
C ASP A 66 -1.72 -4.45 -15.68
N GLY A 67 -1.71 -3.11 -15.56
CA GLY A 67 -2.85 -2.33 -15.08
C GLY A 67 -3.13 -2.54 -13.60
N ARG A 68 -4.34 -2.15 -13.15
CA ARG A 68 -4.75 -2.29 -11.76
C ARG A 68 -4.93 -3.75 -11.38
N GLN A 69 -4.23 -4.18 -10.35
CA GLN A 69 -4.31 -5.51 -9.74
C GLN A 69 -5.13 -5.45 -8.45
N THR A 70 -5.61 -6.61 -7.99
CA THR A 70 -6.33 -6.74 -6.72
C THR A 70 -5.95 -8.01 -5.94
N ALA A 71 -6.15 -7.97 -4.63
CA ALA A 71 -6.04 -9.12 -3.75
C ALA A 71 -6.88 -8.90 -2.49
N THR A 72 -7.26 -9.99 -1.84
CA THR A 72 -7.84 -9.97 -0.50
C THR A 72 -7.05 -10.89 0.41
N TRP A 73 -6.94 -10.53 1.68
CA TRP A 73 -6.40 -11.39 2.75
C TRP A 73 -6.97 -10.93 4.09
N SER A 74 -7.21 -11.87 5.00
CA SER A 74 -7.84 -11.59 6.29
C SER A 74 -9.09 -10.70 6.11
N ASP A 75 -9.13 -9.55 6.76
CA ASP A 75 -10.22 -8.57 6.68
C ASP A 75 -9.90 -7.43 5.70
N TYR A 76 -8.92 -7.59 4.80
CA TYR A 76 -8.44 -6.54 3.90
C TYR A 76 -8.70 -6.86 2.43
N SER A 77 -9.09 -5.82 1.69
CA SER A 77 -9.11 -5.78 0.23
C SER A 77 -8.11 -4.74 -0.22
N ALA A 78 -7.21 -5.11 -1.13
CA ALA A 78 -6.27 -4.18 -1.72
C ALA A 78 -6.40 -4.13 -3.24
N SER A 79 -6.13 -2.94 -3.76
CA SER A 79 -6.10 -2.65 -5.18
C SER A 79 -4.88 -1.78 -5.46
N TRP A 80 -3.99 -2.20 -6.34
CA TRP A 80 -2.75 -1.49 -6.62
C TRP A 80 -2.42 -1.41 -8.11
N GLY A 81 -1.60 -0.42 -8.47
CA GLY A 81 -0.96 -0.30 -9.76
C GLY A 81 0.49 0.14 -9.58
N TYR A 82 1.30 0.01 -10.63
CA TYR A 82 2.68 0.49 -10.62
C TYR A 82 2.98 1.20 -11.93
N HIS A 83 3.68 2.32 -11.89
CA HIS A 83 4.31 2.94 -13.05
C HIS A 83 5.70 3.43 -12.67
N PRO A 84 6.75 3.23 -13.48
CA PRO A 84 8.10 3.71 -13.15
C PRO A 84 8.15 5.19 -12.76
N ASP A 85 7.48 6.06 -13.53
CA ASP A 85 7.39 7.50 -13.26
C ASP A 85 6.71 7.86 -11.93
N ASN A 86 5.76 7.04 -11.45
CA ASN A 86 4.89 7.38 -10.31
C ASN A 86 5.08 6.48 -9.08
N GLY A 87 5.86 5.39 -9.22
CA GLY A 87 5.97 4.34 -8.20
C GLY A 87 4.74 3.43 -8.12
N LEU A 88 4.63 2.71 -7.00
CA LEU A 88 3.47 1.94 -6.58
C LEU A 88 2.37 2.90 -6.10
N ASP A 89 1.13 2.67 -6.52
CA ASP A 89 -0.08 3.26 -5.94
C ASP A 89 -0.93 2.10 -5.38
N ILE A 90 -1.10 2.02 -4.07
CA ILE A 90 -1.89 0.98 -3.41
C ILE A 90 -2.93 1.59 -2.48
N VAL A 91 -4.16 1.10 -2.60
CA VAL A 91 -5.24 1.38 -1.66
C VAL A 91 -5.65 0.07 -0.99
N ILE A 92 -5.79 0.10 0.32
CA ILE A 92 -6.26 -1.01 1.15
C ILE A 92 -7.50 -0.53 1.90
N GLU A 93 -8.52 -1.36 1.94
CA GLU A 93 -9.78 -1.11 2.64
C GLU A 93 -10.10 -2.31 3.53
N LEU A 94 -10.81 -2.07 4.63
CA LEU A 94 -11.49 -3.17 5.31
C LEU A 94 -12.50 -3.80 4.35
N SER A 95 -12.38 -5.10 4.14
CA SER A 95 -13.40 -5.88 3.45
C SER A 95 -14.68 -5.77 4.26
N ALA A 96 -15.76 -5.30 3.65
CA ALA A 96 -17.05 -5.25 4.31
C ALA A 96 -17.40 -6.67 4.86
N PRO A 97 -17.96 -6.77 6.08
CA PRO A 97 -18.33 -8.05 6.68
C PRO A 97 -19.38 -8.82 5.85
#